data_AF-A0A5K1B7U5-F1
#
_entry.id   AF-A0A5K1B7U5-F1
#
_cell.length_a   1.000
_cell.length_b   1.000
_cell.length_c   1.000
_cell.angle_alpha   90.00
_cell.angle_beta   90.00
_cell.angle_gamma   90.00
#
_symmetry.space_group_name_H-M   'P 1'
#
loop_
_entity.id
_entity.type
_entity.pdbx_description
1 polymer ?
#
loop_
_entity_poly.entity_id
_entity_poly.type
_entity_poly.pdbx_seq_one_letter_code
_entity_poly.pdbx_strand_id
1 'polypeptide(L)'
;TSPLDLECDSFYPARESLIESQLQKIEEGVAGSILTASWNAHVGTCCKGVRWDQLPLSDLQLVVSCIKGPTLASLCRMLAQDYRSWSSGMPDLLLWRLCDDKDPSDGCSSGSFCNSAKVKLVEVKGPNDRLSEQQHAWLLALMDCGFEVEVCKIRPMAIDE
;
A
#
# COMPACT_ATOMS: atom_id res chain seq x y z
N THR A 1 12.88 8.21 14.22
CA THR A 1 13.74 9.31 13.75
C THR A 1 13.67 9.35 12.22
N SER A 2 14.05 10.47 11.61
CA SER A 2 14.09 10.63 10.14
C SER A 2 15.21 11.60 9.75
N PRO A 3 15.70 11.56 8.49
CA PRO A 3 16.50 12.64 7.94
C PRO A 3 15.78 13.98 8.08
N LEU A 4 16.53 15.06 8.28
CA LEU A 4 15.98 16.42 8.44
C LEU A 4 15.30 16.92 7.16
N ASP A 5 15.75 16.41 6.01
CA ASP A 5 15.26 16.80 4.70
C ASP A 5 14.09 15.94 4.20
N LEU A 6 13.61 14.93 4.94
CA LEU A 6 12.58 13.99 4.46
C LEU A 6 11.31 14.66 3.91
N GLU A 7 10.91 15.78 4.49
CA GLU A 7 9.71 16.55 4.09
C GLU A 7 10.06 17.77 3.22
N CYS A 8 11.24 17.76 2.60
CA CYS A 8 11.72 18.81 1.72
C CYS A 8 11.87 18.28 0.28
N ASP A 9 11.64 19.16 -0.70
CA ASP A 9 11.77 18.87 -2.13
C ASP A 9 13.17 18.39 -2.53
N SER A 10 14.18 18.62 -1.69
CA SER A 10 15.56 18.15 -1.90
C SER A 10 15.77 16.67 -1.55
N PHE A 11 14.87 16.02 -0.80
CA PHE A 11 15.07 14.65 -0.31
C PHE A 11 15.32 13.66 -1.43
N TYR A 12 14.40 13.63 -2.40
CA TYR A 12 14.44 12.72 -3.53
C TYR A 12 15.59 13.05 -4.48
N PRO A 13 15.76 14.29 -5.00
CA PRO A 13 16.89 14.61 -5.89
C PRO A 13 18.26 14.30 -5.28
N ALA A 14 18.44 14.54 -3.98
CA ALA A 14 19.71 14.24 -3.31
C ALA A 14 20.02 12.73 -3.22
N ARG A 15 19.02 11.85 -3.40
CA ARG A 15 19.13 10.40 -3.26
C ARG A 15 18.54 9.63 -4.44
N GLU A 16 18.29 10.30 -5.56
CA GLU A 16 17.54 9.75 -6.69
C GLU A 16 18.13 8.43 -7.17
N SER A 17 19.45 8.36 -7.37
CA SER A 17 20.13 7.14 -7.81
C SER A 17 19.96 5.97 -6.83
N LEU A 18 19.99 6.23 -5.52
CA LEU A 18 19.81 5.21 -4.48
C LEU A 18 18.35 4.77 -4.40
N ILE A 19 17.42 5.71 -4.48
CA ILE A 19 15.98 5.45 -4.44
C ILE A 19 15.57 4.64 -5.66
N GLU A 20 15.87 5.11 -6.87
CA GLU A 20 15.52 4.43 -8.12
C GLU A 20 16.17 3.05 -8.22
N SER A 21 17.41 2.88 -7.73
CA SER A 21 18.02 1.54 -7.65
C SER A 21 17.25 0.59 -6.73
N GLN A 22 16.67 1.08 -5.63
CA GLN A 22 15.80 0.25 -4.79
C GLN A 22 14.43 0.00 -5.40
N LEU A 23 13.85 1.00 -6.05
CA LEU A 23 12.55 0.86 -6.70
C LEU A 23 12.62 -0.18 -7.82
N GLN A 24 13.68 -0.16 -8.64
CA GLN A 24 13.91 -1.17 -9.69
C GLN A 24 13.87 -2.60 -9.13
N LYS A 25 14.49 -2.84 -7.97
CA LYS A 25 14.47 -4.15 -7.31
C LYS A 25 13.05 -4.54 -6.85
N ILE A 26 12.27 -3.58 -6.36
CA ILE A 26 10.86 -3.80 -6.00
C ILE A 26 10.07 -4.17 -7.26
N GLU A 27 10.28 -3.48 -8.38
CA GLU A 27 9.65 -3.75 -9.68
C GLU A 27 9.98 -5.16 -10.20
N GLU A 28 11.21 -5.62 -10.00
CA GLU A 28 11.70 -6.97 -10.35
C GLU A 28 11.22 -8.08 -9.41
N GLY A 29 10.42 -7.75 -8.39
CA GLY A 29 9.76 -8.73 -7.53
C GLY A 29 10.55 -9.15 -6.29
N VAL A 30 11.63 -8.45 -5.93
CA VAL A 30 12.39 -8.77 -4.71
C VAL A 30 11.91 -8.01 -3.46
N ALA A 31 10.73 -7.37 -3.53
CA ALA A 31 10.14 -6.60 -2.43
C ALA A 31 10.02 -7.40 -1.13
N GLY A 32 9.59 -8.67 -1.20
CA GLY A 32 9.47 -9.54 -0.03
C GLY A 32 10.81 -9.79 0.66
N SER A 33 11.88 -10.01 -0.11
CA SER A 33 13.23 -10.20 0.43
C SER A 33 13.78 -8.93 1.06
N ILE A 34 13.54 -7.76 0.45
CA ILE A 34 13.90 -6.45 1.01
C ILE A 34 13.20 -6.25 2.35
N LEU A 35 11.88 -6.49 2.41
CA LEU A 35 11.09 -6.39 3.63
C LEU A 35 11.67 -7.26 4.75
N THR A 36 11.93 -8.54 4.48
CA THR A 36 12.49 -9.47 5.47
C THR A 36 13.87 -9.04 5.97
N ALA A 37 14.76 -8.63 5.06
CA ALA A 37 16.08 -8.15 5.43
C ALA A 37 16.01 -6.90 6.30
N SER A 38 15.19 -5.91 5.91
CA SER A 38 14.99 -4.68 6.67
C SER A 38 14.35 -4.92 8.03
N TRP A 39 13.38 -5.84 8.14
CA TRP A 39 12.78 -6.21 9.42
C TRP A 39 13.82 -6.78 10.38
N ASN A 40 14.58 -7.80 9.93
CA ASN A 40 15.58 -8.46 10.77
C ASN A 40 16.69 -7.50 11.24
N ALA A 41 17.06 -6.53 10.41
CA ALA A 41 18.11 -5.58 10.73
C ALA A 41 17.64 -4.44 11.65
N HIS A 42 16.35 -4.07 11.63
CA HIS A 42 15.90 -2.79 12.18
C HIS A 42 14.69 -2.86 13.11
N VAL A 43 14.06 -4.02 13.30
CA VAL A 43 12.89 -4.16 14.19
C VAL A 43 13.12 -3.49 15.55
N GLY A 44 12.17 -2.68 15.99
CA GLY A 44 12.27 -1.89 17.23
C GLY A 44 12.99 -0.55 17.10
N THR A 45 13.64 -0.26 15.97
CA THR A 45 14.27 1.05 15.73
C THR A 45 13.20 2.10 15.43
N CYS A 46 13.26 3.25 16.10
CA CYS A 46 12.35 4.35 15.79
C CYS A 46 12.60 4.87 14.37
N CYS A 47 11.67 4.66 13.44
CA CYS A 47 11.74 5.14 12.06
C CYS A 47 10.42 5.83 11.68
N LYS A 48 10.49 7.05 11.14
CA LYS A 48 9.27 7.79 10.75
C LYS A 48 8.55 7.02 9.63
N GLY A 49 7.23 6.87 9.77
CA GLY A 49 6.41 6.10 8.84
C GLY A 49 6.38 4.58 9.09
N VAL A 50 7.10 4.07 10.10
CA VAL A 50 7.12 2.63 10.41
C VAL A 50 6.52 2.35 11.78
N ARG A 51 5.59 1.39 11.83
CA ARG A 51 4.93 0.89 13.04
C ARG A 51 5.16 -0.60 13.19
N TRP A 52 6.19 -0.97 13.96
CA TRP A 52 6.62 -2.36 14.16
C TRP A 52 5.61 -3.25 14.90
N ASP A 53 4.67 -2.63 15.61
CA ASP A 53 3.73 -3.27 16.52
C ASP A 53 2.34 -3.51 15.91
N GLN A 54 2.11 -3.08 14.66
CA GLN A 54 0.79 -3.19 14.03
C GLN A 54 0.52 -4.55 13.39
N LEU A 55 1.51 -5.12 12.69
CA LEU A 55 1.37 -6.39 11.97
C LEU A 55 2.63 -7.24 12.14
N PRO A 56 2.51 -8.56 12.25
CA PRO A 56 3.66 -9.46 12.24
C PRO A 56 4.30 -9.51 10.85
N LEU A 57 5.58 -9.87 10.79
CA LEU A 57 6.32 -9.98 9.53
C LEU A 57 5.63 -10.92 8.51
N SER A 58 5.02 -12.01 8.97
CA SER A 58 4.30 -12.96 8.12
C SER A 58 3.18 -12.30 7.32
N ASP A 59 2.42 -11.41 7.96
CA ASP A 59 1.28 -10.74 7.35
C ASP A 59 1.78 -9.69 6.35
N LEU A 60 2.84 -8.96 6.71
CA LEU A 60 3.48 -8.02 5.79
C LEU A 60 4.04 -8.71 4.54
N GLN A 61 4.66 -9.89 4.69
CA GLN A 61 5.14 -10.67 3.56
C GLN A 61 4.01 -11.11 2.65
N LEU A 62 2.88 -11.51 3.23
CA LEU A 62 1.71 -11.94 2.48
C LEU A 62 1.05 -10.75 1.77
N VAL A 63 0.93 -9.59 2.41
CA VAL A 63 0.45 -8.36 1.77
C VAL A 63 1.35 -7.97 0.59
N VAL A 64 2.68 -7.96 0.78
CA VAL A 64 3.63 -7.62 -0.29
C VAL A 64 3.55 -8.62 -1.45
N SER A 65 3.28 -9.91 -1.21
CA SER A 65 3.09 -10.87 -2.29
C SER A 65 1.77 -10.69 -3.04
N CYS A 66 0.77 -10.01 -2.45
CA CYS A 66 -0.47 -9.62 -3.12
C CYS A 66 -0.32 -8.38 -4.02
N ILE A 67 0.70 -7.55 -3.78
CA ILE A 67 0.90 -6.30 -4.52
C ILE A 67 1.90 -6.54 -5.66
N LYS A 68 1.56 -6.12 -6.87
CA LYS A 68 2.49 -6.19 -8.01
C LYS A 68 3.70 -5.28 -7.76
N GLY A 69 4.90 -5.75 -8.10
CA GLY A 69 6.15 -4.99 -7.94
C GLY A 69 6.07 -3.56 -8.48
N PRO A 70 5.65 -3.34 -9.74
CA PRO A 70 5.47 -1.99 -10.31
C PRO A 70 4.52 -1.09 -9.53
N THR A 71 3.41 -1.66 -9.03
CA THR A 71 2.42 -0.92 -8.21
C THR A 71 3.02 -0.47 -6.89
N LEU A 72 3.74 -1.36 -6.19
CA LEU A 72 4.41 -1.02 -4.93
C LEU A 72 5.53 0.00 -5.14
N ALA A 73 6.34 -0.17 -6.20
CA ALA A 73 7.42 0.76 -6.52
C ALA A 73 6.89 2.16 -6.85
N SER A 74 5.80 2.27 -7.63
CA SER A 74 5.16 3.55 -7.93
C SER A 74 4.69 4.29 -6.67
N LEU A 75 4.05 3.58 -5.74
CA LEU A 75 3.65 4.14 -4.45
C LEU A 75 4.85 4.62 -3.63
N CYS A 76 5.91 3.80 -3.53
CA CYS A 76 7.13 4.16 -2.82
C CYS A 76 7.83 5.38 -3.46
N ARG A 77 7.83 5.48 -4.79
CA ARG A 77 8.38 6.63 -5.53
C ARG A 77 7.65 7.91 -5.18
N MET A 78 6.32 7.89 -5.21
CA MET A 78 5.48 9.03 -4.87
C MET A 78 5.73 9.51 -3.42
N LEU A 79 5.80 8.58 -2.47
CA LEU A 79 6.12 8.90 -1.07
C LEU A 79 7.54 9.46 -0.90
N ALA A 80 8.50 9.01 -1.69
CA ALA A 80 9.86 9.54 -1.65
C ALA A 80 9.94 10.95 -2.28
N GLN A 81 9.18 11.22 -3.33
CA GLN A 81 9.18 12.52 -4.01
C GLN A 81 8.54 13.63 -3.16
N ASP A 82 7.45 13.34 -2.44
CA ASP A 82 6.79 14.32 -1.58
C ASP A 82 6.16 13.66 -0.35
N TYR A 83 7.01 13.24 0.59
CA TYR A 83 6.53 12.61 1.83
C TYR A 83 5.59 13.54 2.61
N ARG A 84 5.81 14.86 2.57
CA ARG A 84 5.02 15.82 3.34
C ARG A 84 3.57 15.78 2.92
N SER A 85 3.29 15.93 1.62
CA SER A 85 1.93 15.97 1.09
C SER A 85 1.24 14.61 1.17
N TRP A 86 1.99 13.52 1.05
CA TRP A 86 1.47 12.16 1.07
C TRP A 86 1.61 11.46 2.44
N SER A 87 1.92 12.17 3.52
CA SER A 87 2.02 11.55 4.86
C SER A 87 0.67 11.30 5.54
N SER A 88 -0.43 11.81 4.97
CA SER A 88 -1.77 11.74 5.56
C SER A 88 -2.86 11.54 4.50
N GLY A 89 -4.01 10.99 4.91
CA GLY A 89 -5.16 10.76 4.03
C GLY A 89 -5.15 9.42 3.27
N MET A 90 -4.24 8.51 3.61
CA MET A 90 -4.26 7.11 3.15
C MET A 90 -5.59 6.45 3.53
N PRO A 91 -6.16 5.56 2.69
CA PRO A 91 -7.41 4.87 2.99
C PRO A 91 -7.38 4.09 4.30
N ASP A 92 -8.53 4.03 4.98
CA ASP A 92 -8.67 3.38 6.30
C ASP A 92 -8.25 1.90 6.33
N LEU A 93 -8.58 1.15 5.27
CA LEU A 93 -8.40 -0.30 5.22
C LEU A 93 -7.53 -0.74 4.05
N LEU A 94 -6.69 -1.74 4.32
CA LEU A 94 -6.03 -2.57 3.32
C LEU A 94 -6.58 -3.99 3.45
N LEU A 95 -7.31 -4.44 2.44
CA LEU A 95 -7.84 -5.80 2.37
C LEU A 95 -6.97 -6.62 1.44
N TRP A 96 -6.69 -7.86 1.80
CA TRP A 96 -5.99 -8.80 0.93
C TRP A 96 -6.60 -10.19 1.06
N ARG A 97 -6.51 -10.97 -0.01
CA ARG A 97 -6.84 -12.40 0.02
C ARG A 97 -5.94 -13.17 -0.92
N LEU A 98 -5.67 -14.41 -0.57
CA LEU A 98 -5.17 -15.40 -1.52
C LEU A 98 -6.39 -15.94 -2.29
N CYS A 99 -6.40 -15.84 -3.61
CA CYS A 99 -7.39 -16.56 -4.41
C CYS A 99 -6.94 -18.01 -4.58
N ASP A 100 -7.87 -18.93 -4.35
CA ASP A 100 -7.70 -20.33 -4.68
C ASP A 100 -8.14 -20.55 -6.13
N ASP A 101 -7.48 -21.46 -6.85
CA ASP A 101 -7.79 -21.86 -8.24
C ASP A 101 -9.24 -22.38 -8.45
N LYS A 102 -10.05 -22.47 -7.38
CA LYS A 102 -11.39 -23.07 -7.37
C LYS A 102 -12.54 -22.07 -7.30
N ASP A 103 -12.28 -20.77 -7.15
CA ASP A 103 -13.36 -19.77 -7.13
C ASP A 103 -13.78 -19.39 -8.57
N PRO A 104 -14.97 -19.79 -9.05
CA PRO A 104 -15.41 -19.52 -10.43
C PRO A 104 -15.68 -18.03 -10.67
N SER A 105 -15.81 -17.23 -9.60
CA SER A 105 -16.06 -15.79 -9.70
C SER A 105 -14.79 -14.96 -9.98
N ASP A 106 -13.60 -15.57 -9.83
CA ASP A 106 -12.32 -14.87 -9.95
C ASP A 106 -11.81 -14.72 -11.40
N GLY A 107 -12.55 -15.19 -12.40
CA GLY A 107 -12.26 -14.98 -13.82
C GLY A 107 -10.97 -15.63 -14.32
N CYS A 108 -10.30 -16.43 -13.48
CA CYS A 108 -9.03 -17.07 -13.79
C CYS A 108 -9.27 -18.29 -14.70
N SER A 109 -9.40 -18.02 -15.99
CA SER A 109 -9.56 -19.03 -17.04
C SER A 109 -8.20 -19.43 -17.60
N SER A 110 -7.34 -20.05 -16.80
CA SER A 110 -6.16 -20.73 -17.33
C SER A 110 -5.62 -21.71 -16.30
N GLY A 111 -5.35 -22.95 -16.71
CA GLY A 111 -4.80 -24.02 -15.87
C GLY A 111 -3.35 -23.81 -15.42
N SER A 112 -3.01 -22.57 -15.05
CA SER A 112 -1.78 -22.21 -14.37
C SER A 112 -2.08 -22.23 -12.88
N PHE A 113 -1.26 -22.96 -12.11
CA PHE A 113 -1.20 -22.86 -10.65
C PHE A 113 -0.79 -21.42 -10.31
N CYS A 114 -1.75 -20.49 -10.26
CA CYS A 114 -1.51 -19.11 -9.87
C CYS A 114 -2.38 -18.84 -8.66
N ASN A 115 -1.77 -18.91 -7.47
CA ASN A 115 -2.33 -18.27 -6.29
C ASN A 115 -2.41 -16.76 -6.59
N SER A 116 -3.49 -16.33 -7.25
CA SER A 116 -3.70 -14.95 -7.64
C SER A 116 -4.09 -14.19 -6.40
N ALA A 117 -3.11 -13.68 -5.67
CA ALA A 117 -3.38 -12.89 -4.49
C ALA A 117 -3.92 -11.50 -4.90
N LYS A 118 -5.01 -11.04 -4.25
CA LYS A 118 -5.66 -9.75 -4.52
C LYS A 118 -5.49 -8.82 -3.34
N VAL A 119 -5.35 -7.54 -3.63
CA VAL A 119 -5.22 -6.45 -2.65
C VAL A 119 -6.14 -5.30 -3.04
N LYS A 120 -6.82 -4.71 -2.05
CA LYS A 120 -7.74 -3.59 -2.23
C LYS A 120 -7.56 -2.58 -1.09
N LEU A 121 -7.52 -1.30 -1.42
CA LEU A 121 -7.62 -0.24 -0.41
C LEU A 121 -9.06 0.27 -0.32
N VAL A 122 -9.55 0.48 0.90
CA VAL A 122 -10.94 0.92 1.13
C VAL A 122 -10.95 2.09 2.09
N GLU A 123 -11.59 3.17 1.67
CA GLU A 123 -11.90 4.32 2.52
C GLU A 123 -13.34 4.19 3.02
N VAL A 124 -13.55 4.24 4.35
CA VAL A 124 -14.86 4.01 4.95
C VAL A 124 -15.51 5.34 5.32
N LYS A 125 -16.75 5.55 4.86
CA LYS A 125 -17.51 6.76 5.13
C LYS A 125 -18.80 6.45 5.87
N GLY A 126 -18.94 7.06 7.04
CA GLY A 126 -20.19 7.05 7.80
C GLY A 126 -21.32 7.82 7.08
N PRO A 127 -22.56 7.75 7.60
CA PRO A 127 -23.76 8.26 6.91
C PRO A 127 -23.70 9.73 6.49
N ASN A 128 -23.00 10.56 7.27
CA ASN A 128 -22.86 12.00 7.03
C ASN A 128 -21.42 12.40 6.70
N ASP A 129 -20.52 11.43 6.55
CA ASP A 129 -19.12 11.72 6.26
C ASP A 129 -18.87 11.85 4.76
N ARG A 130 -17.90 12.68 4.40
CA ARG A 130 -17.49 12.94 3.02
C ARG A 130 -15.99 12.73 2.90
N LEU A 131 -15.56 12.38 1.70
CA LEU A 131 -14.15 12.35 1.36
C LEU A 131 -13.60 13.77 1.46
N SER A 132 -12.48 13.91 2.17
CA SER A 132 -11.67 15.13 2.10
C SER A 132 -10.97 15.25 0.74
N GLU A 133 -10.51 16.44 0.37
CA GLU A 133 -9.72 16.63 -0.86
C GLU A 133 -8.44 15.76 -0.88
N GLN A 134 -7.77 15.63 0.27
CA GLN A 134 -6.58 14.78 0.40
C GLN A 134 -6.91 13.29 0.16
N GLN A 135 -8.06 12.83 0.66
CA GLN A 135 -8.50 11.44 0.43
C GLN A 135 -8.88 11.22 -1.04
N HIS A 136 -9.52 12.18 -1.70
CA HIS A 136 -9.76 12.10 -3.14
C HIS A 136 -8.44 12.00 -3.93
N ALA A 137 -7.44 12.82 -3.58
CA ALA A 137 -6.13 12.78 -4.20
C ALA A 137 -5.45 11.41 -4.01
N TRP A 138 -5.55 10.82 -2.82
CA TRP A 138 -5.05 9.48 -2.54
C TRP A 138 -5.73 8.39 -3.37
N LEU A 139 -7.05 8.41 -3.47
CA LEU A 139 -7.78 7.41 -4.25
C LEU A 139 -7.36 7.47 -5.74
N LEU A 140 -7.23 8.67 -6.31
CA LEU A 140 -6.73 8.87 -7.68
C LEU A 140 -5.30 8.36 -7.84
N ALA A 141 -4.39 8.76 -6.95
CA ALA A 141 -2.99 8.34 -7.03
C ALA A 141 -2.82 6.82 -6.87
N LEU A 142 -3.60 6.18 -6.01
CA LEU A 142 -3.58 4.72 -5.83
C LEU A 142 -4.10 4.00 -7.09
N MET A 143 -5.16 4.51 -7.73
CA MET A 143 -5.64 4.00 -9.01
C MET A 143 -4.58 4.12 -10.11
N ASP A 144 -3.89 5.27 -10.19
CA ASP A 144 -2.81 5.50 -11.14
C ASP A 144 -1.60 4.57 -10.90
N CYS A 145 -1.32 4.22 -9.64
CA CYS A 145 -0.33 3.20 -9.28
C CYS A 145 -0.80 1.76 -9.63
N GLY A 146 -2.08 1.55 -9.92
CA GLY A 146 -2.65 0.25 -10.28
C GLY A 146 -3.26 -0.53 -9.11
N PHE A 147 -3.57 0.12 -7.98
CA PHE A 147 -4.35 -0.49 -6.91
C PHE A 147 -5.84 -0.53 -7.25
N GLU A 148 -6.52 -1.58 -6.78
CA GLU A 148 -7.98 -1.56 -6.66
C GLU A 148 -8.34 -0.74 -5.42
N VAL A 149 -9.19 0.27 -5.60
CA VAL A 149 -9.64 1.14 -4.51
C VAL A 149 -11.16 1.24 -4.46
N GLU A 150 -11.71 1.42 -3.27
CA GLU A 150 -13.16 1.54 -3.07
C GLU A 150 -13.52 2.50 -1.94
N VAL A 151 -14.70 3.10 -2.03
CA VAL A 151 -15.29 3.91 -0.95
C VAL A 151 -16.48 3.16 -0.37
N CYS A 152 -16.33 2.66 0.84
CA CYS A 152 -17.39 1.92 1.55
C CYS A 152 -18.28 2.90 2.31
N LYS A 153 -19.50 3.12 1.82
CA LYS A 153 -20.48 4.00 2.48
C LYS A 153 -21.39 3.20 3.40
N ILE A 154 -21.29 3.49 4.70
CA ILE A 154 -22.13 2.86 5.72
C ILE A 154 -23.46 3.60 5.79
N ARG A 155 -24.56 2.85 5.66
CA ARG A 155 -25.93 3.35 5.84
C ARG A 155 -26.49 2.83 7.16
N PRO A 156 -27.21 3.65 7.95
CA PRO A 156 -27.94 3.15 9.10
C PRO A 156 -28.92 2.08 8.65
N MET A 157 -29.11 1.04 9.46
CA MET A 157 -30.26 0.16 9.27
C MET A 157 -31.54 0.97 9.49
N ALA A 158 -32.47 0.88 8.55
CA ALA A 158 -33.84 1.31 8.82
C ALA A 158 -34.38 0.39 9.93
N ILE A 159 -34.80 0.98 11.05
CA ILE A 159 -35.65 0.28 12.01
C ILE A 159 -37.07 0.56 11.53
N ASP A 160 -37.72 -0.44 10.95
CA ASP A 160 -39.15 -0.35 10.65
C ASP A 160 -39.90 -0.35 12.00
N GLU A 161 -40.60 0.76 12.30
CA GLU A 161 -41.53 0.88 13.45
C GLU A 161 -42.91 0.27 13.16
#